data_AF-A0A8S1E4K1-F1
#
_entry.id   AF-A0A8S1E4K1-F1
#
_cell.length_a   1.000
_cell.length_b   1.000
_cell.length_c   1.000
_cell.angle_alpha   90.00
_cell.angle_beta   90.00
_cell.angle_gamma   90.00
#
_symmetry.space_group_name_H-M   'P 1'
#
loop_
_entity.id
_entity.type
_entity.pdbx_description
1 polymer ?
#
loop_
_entity_poly.entity_id
_entity_poly.type
_entity_poly.pdbx_seq_one_letter_code
_entity_poly.pdbx_strand_id
1 'polypeptide(L)'
;MASERRERKRFWRAIRIENRLLSGKDSHTESTLSQDGSDSTEEDEDMNRKEDDLYKNITAHCVDQKGSTLEAGSLVVALGKELLNSGWTKDDGVSIHSVRSVIKHEEYDHNLVKNDIALLQLTRSVETTITVSPLCLWYKSSNFELLNNVNGTIAGWGLIQDYNLADQLQRLDLPILNPDQCKLIEGKETFYSTKMRASPKFCAGYINRNKSPCNGDSGAALVVEENGVFYARGIVSETVAKNIDNGKFCNTDYPAIFTDVAAYRRWIIDHTDDELKYSYVP
;
A
#
# COMPACT_ATOMS: atom_id res chain seq x y z
N MET A 1 -8.72 20.63 -31.84
CA MET A 1 -7.57 20.71 -30.91
C MET A 1 -7.96 21.23 -29.53
N ALA A 2 -9.00 20.65 -28.91
CA ALA A 2 -9.41 20.96 -27.52
C ALA A 2 -9.84 19.72 -26.72
N SER A 3 -9.81 18.53 -27.33
CA SER A 3 -10.25 17.27 -26.70
C SER A 3 -9.09 16.44 -26.10
N GLU A 4 -7.87 16.56 -26.61
CA GLU A 4 -6.71 15.79 -26.08
C GLU A 4 -6.06 16.41 -24.83
N ARG A 5 -6.39 17.65 -24.46
CA ARG A 5 -5.87 18.29 -23.24
C ARG A 5 -6.68 18.01 -21.97
N ARG A 6 -7.81 17.29 -22.06
CA ARG A 6 -8.68 16.94 -20.92
C ARG A 6 -8.40 15.56 -20.31
N GLU A 7 -7.49 14.77 -20.88
CA GLU A 7 -7.24 13.37 -20.45
C GLU A 7 -5.98 13.13 -19.61
N ARG A 8 -5.28 14.19 -19.18
CA ARG A 8 -4.35 14.07 -18.04
C ARG A 8 -5.16 14.01 -16.74
N LYS A 9 -5.94 12.94 -16.59
CA LYS A 9 -6.55 12.51 -15.33
C LYS A 9 -5.42 12.53 -14.30
N ARG A 10 -5.60 13.27 -13.22
CA ARG A 10 -4.62 13.41 -12.13
C ARG A 10 -4.17 12.00 -11.74
N PHE A 11 -2.91 11.64 -11.98
CA PHE A 11 -2.43 10.27 -11.76
C PHE A 11 -2.02 10.15 -10.30
N TRP A 12 -2.78 9.43 -9.47
CA TRP A 12 -2.24 8.84 -8.26
C TRP A 12 -1.37 7.66 -8.67
N ARG A 13 -0.05 7.81 -8.55
CA ARG A 13 0.89 6.70 -8.79
C ARG A 13 0.99 5.83 -7.55
N ALA A 14 1.19 4.53 -7.75
CA ALA A 14 1.34 3.58 -6.65
C ALA A 14 2.69 3.78 -5.95
N ILE A 15 2.74 3.27 -4.72
CA ILE A 15 3.89 3.38 -3.83
C ILE A 15 4.55 2.02 -3.73
N ARG A 16 5.87 1.96 -3.92
CA ARG A 16 6.65 0.74 -3.78
C ARG A 16 7.45 0.80 -2.47
N ILE A 17 7.36 -0.26 -1.67
CA ILE A 17 8.20 -0.43 -0.48
C ILE A 17 9.19 -1.55 -0.78
N GLU A 18 10.46 -1.31 -0.50
CA GLU A 18 11.49 -2.34 -0.68
C GLU A 18 12.36 -2.46 0.56
N ASN A 19 12.95 -3.63 0.71
CA ASN A 19 13.94 -3.92 1.74
C ASN A 19 15.34 -3.75 1.15
N ARG A 20 16.12 -2.79 1.67
CA ARG A 20 17.50 -2.48 1.22
C ARG A 20 18.44 -3.68 1.33
N LEU A 21 18.18 -4.61 2.25
CA LEU A 21 19.05 -5.79 2.46
C LEU A 21 18.82 -6.88 1.41
N LEU A 22 17.67 -6.87 0.71
CA LEU A 22 17.33 -7.85 -0.32
C LEU A 22 17.67 -7.37 -1.73
N SER A 23 17.82 -6.05 -1.95
CA SER A 23 18.19 -5.47 -3.25
C SER A 23 19.69 -5.55 -3.58
N GLY A 24 20.53 -6.06 -2.67
CA GLY A 24 21.98 -6.15 -2.82
C GLY A 24 22.51 -7.41 -3.51
N LYS A 25 21.64 -8.25 -4.09
CA LYS A 25 22.03 -9.47 -4.83
C LYS A 25 21.64 -9.37 -6.29
N ASP A 26 22.25 -8.43 -7.01
CA ASP A 26 22.53 -8.57 -8.43
C ASP A 26 23.97 -8.15 -8.72
N SER A 27 24.64 -8.99 -9.48
CA SER A 27 26.07 -9.07 -9.75
C SER A 27 26.61 -7.91 -10.60
N HIS A 28 27.72 -7.31 -10.18
CA HIS A 28 28.99 -7.37 -10.91
C HIS A 28 30.15 -6.79 -10.08
N THR A 29 31.33 -7.30 -10.41
CA THR A 29 32.63 -7.25 -9.75
C THR A 29 33.40 -5.94 -9.92
N GLU A 30 34.38 -5.77 -9.01
CA GLU A 30 35.67 -5.05 -9.09
C GLU A 30 35.84 -3.63 -8.55
N SER A 31 36.73 -3.56 -7.55
CA SER A 31 37.73 -2.51 -7.22
C SER A 31 37.21 -1.17 -6.70
N THR A 32 37.81 -0.50 -5.71
CA THR A 32 39.19 -0.49 -5.23
C THR A 32 39.22 0.07 -3.80
N LEU A 33 40.19 -0.35 -3.00
CA LEU A 33 40.56 0.35 -1.77
C LEU A 33 40.93 1.82 -2.04
N SER A 34 40.47 2.72 -1.17
CA SER A 34 41.28 3.85 -0.69
C SER A 34 40.83 4.24 0.72
N GLN A 35 41.83 4.45 1.59
CA GLN A 35 41.73 4.87 2.99
C GLN A 35 41.67 6.40 3.13
N ASP A 36 41.52 6.82 4.38
CA ASP A 36 41.57 8.17 4.99
C ASP A 36 40.27 8.98 4.92
N GLY A 37 39.81 9.61 5.99
CA GLY A 37 40.38 9.83 7.32
C GLY A 37 39.32 10.47 8.23
N SER A 38 39.54 10.33 9.53
CA SER A 38 38.77 10.98 10.59
C SER A 38 38.87 12.51 10.51
N ASP A 39 37.75 13.22 10.62
CA ASP A 39 37.70 14.50 11.34
C ASP A 39 36.30 14.78 11.87
N SER A 40 36.24 15.45 13.01
CA SER A 40 35.08 15.71 13.85
C SER A 40 34.90 17.21 14.07
N THR A 41 33.67 17.63 14.39
CA THR A 41 33.21 18.99 14.82
C THR A 41 32.99 19.97 13.65
N GLU A 42 31.95 20.82 13.57
CA GLU A 42 31.09 21.52 14.54
C GLU A 42 29.65 21.63 13.96
N GLU A 43 28.61 21.42 14.79
CA GLU A 43 27.61 22.43 15.20
C GLU A 43 26.89 23.19 14.06
N ASP A 44 25.62 22.83 13.85
CA ASP A 44 24.57 23.77 13.43
C ASP A 44 23.30 23.39 14.19
N GLU A 45 23.12 23.99 15.37
CA GLU A 45 21.84 24.05 16.05
C GLU A 45 20.96 25.15 15.41
N ASP A 46 19.68 24.81 15.28
CA ASP A 46 18.53 25.70 15.24
C ASP A 46 18.03 26.20 13.87
N MET A 47 17.17 25.38 13.27
CA MET A 47 15.91 25.89 12.73
C MET A 47 14.82 24.84 12.90
N ASN A 48 14.08 24.94 14.02
CA ASN A 48 12.81 24.29 14.30
C ASN A 48 11.74 24.61 13.23
N ARG A 49 11.88 24.07 12.02
CA ARG A 49 10.78 23.90 11.10
C ARG A 49 10.08 22.62 11.54
N LYS A 50 8.86 22.72 12.06
CA LYS A 50 8.01 21.55 12.29
C LYS A 50 7.96 20.76 10.98
N GLU A 51 8.70 19.66 10.92
CA GLU A 51 8.62 18.73 9.80
C GLU A 51 7.31 17.98 10.00
N ASP A 52 6.35 18.18 9.09
CA ASP A 52 5.12 17.43 9.11
C ASP A 52 5.45 15.94 8.93
N ASP A 53 5.21 15.14 9.97
CA ASP A 53 5.44 13.70 9.93
C ASP A 53 4.42 13.06 8.98
N LEU A 54 4.89 12.56 7.84
CA LEU A 54 4.04 11.85 6.88
C LEU A 54 4.04 10.35 7.14
N TYR A 55 2.82 9.80 7.19
CA TYR A 55 2.59 8.38 7.39
C TYR A 55 2.02 7.71 6.15
N LYS A 56 2.50 6.49 5.87
CA LYS A 56 1.99 5.64 4.78
C LYS A 56 1.26 4.42 5.37
N ASN A 57 -0.04 4.32 5.08
CA ASN A 57 -0.84 3.13 5.37
C ASN A 57 -0.44 1.98 4.45
N ILE A 58 -0.19 0.82 5.05
CA ILE A 58 0.04 -0.47 4.41
C ILE A 58 -0.56 -1.60 5.23
N THR A 59 -0.43 -2.84 4.75
CA THR A 59 -0.73 -4.03 5.53
C THR A 59 0.43 -4.42 6.45
N ALA A 60 0.11 -4.92 7.63
CA ALA A 60 1.08 -5.35 8.63
C ALA A 60 1.94 -6.52 8.12
N HIS A 61 1.37 -7.42 7.32
CA HIS A 61 2.12 -8.56 6.77
C HIS A 61 3.26 -8.14 5.82
N CYS A 62 3.25 -6.92 5.27
CA CYS A 62 4.36 -6.39 4.46
C CYS A 62 5.58 -5.99 5.31
N VAL A 63 5.36 -5.75 6.60
CA VAL A 63 6.41 -5.35 7.56
C VAL A 63 6.59 -6.37 8.67
N ASP A 64 6.08 -7.58 8.48
CA ASP A 64 6.16 -8.67 9.43
C ASP A 64 6.91 -9.84 8.83
N GLN A 65 7.95 -10.30 9.53
CA GLN A 65 8.70 -11.49 9.18
C GLN A 65 8.54 -12.51 10.31
N LYS A 66 7.61 -13.45 10.12
CA LYS A 66 7.30 -14.54 11.07
C LYS A 66 6.94 -14.02 12.48
N GLY A 67 6.15 -12.93 12.55
CA GLY A 67 5.70 -12.30 13.79
C GLY A 67 6.58 -11.13 14.27
N SER A 68 7.81 -11.03 13.77
CA SER A 68 8.72 -9.92 14.11
C SER A 68 8.54 -8.76 13.13
N THR A 69 8.41 -7.54 13.65
CA THR A 69 8.36 -6.33 12.83
C THR A 69 9.72 -6.07 12.18
N LEU A 70 9.74 -5.72 10.89
CA LEU A 70 10.95 -5.34 10.17
C LEU A 70 11.55 -4.05 10.76
N GLU A 71 12.87 -3.96 10.80
CA GLU A 71 13.56 -2.75 11.24
C GLU A 71 13.35 -1.61 10.23
N ALA A 72 13.02 -0.42 10.73
CA ALA A 72 12.76 0.76 9.90
C ALA A 72 13.94 1.08 8.95
N GLY A 73 15.18 0.98 9.42
CA GLY A 73 16.38 1.23 8.62
C GLY A 73 16.59 0.27 7.44
N SER A 74 15.91 -0.88 7.45
CA SER A 74 15.93 -1.83 6.33
C SER A 74 14.97 -1.44 5.20
N LEU A 75 14.05 -0.49 5.43
CA LEU A 75 12.97 -0.17 4.51
C LEU A 75 13.20 1.16 3.78
N VAL A 76 12.73 1.21 2.53
CA VAL A 76 12.59 2.45 1.75
C VAL A 76 11.22 2.51 1.09
N VAL A 77 10.74 3.74 0.92
CA VAL A 77 9.50 4.04 0.23
C VAL A 77 9.82 4.82 -1.04
N ALA A 78 9.50 4.26 -2.20
CA ALA A 78 9.55 4.94 -3.48
C ALA A 78 8.16 5.47 -3.85
N LEU A 79 8.08 6.77 -4.09
CA LEU A 79 6.86 7.47 -4.49
C LEU A 79 6.99 7.91 -5.94
N GLY A 80 5.87 7.94 -6.67
CA GLY A 80 5.83 8.46 -8.03
C GLY A 80 6.35 7.50 -9.11
N LYS A 81 6.66 6.24 -8.77
CA LYS A 81 7.14 5.23 -9.72
C LYS A 81 6.04 4.86 -10.71
N GLU A 82 6.43 4.63 -11.96
CA GLU A 82 5.57 4.06 -13.01
C GLU A 82 6.17 2.76 -13.56
N LEU A 83 7.50 2.69 -13.68
CA LEU A 83 8.20 1.48 -14.10
C LEU A 83 8.84 0.80 -12.89
N LEU A 84 8.58 -0.49 -12.72
CA LEU A 84 9.10 -1.29 -11.61
C LEU A 84 10.62 -1.40 -11.70
N ASN A 85 11.15 -1.80 -12.85
CA ASN A 85 12.57 -2.12 -13.02
C ASN A 85 13.44 -0.98 -13.57
N SER A 86 12.92 0.25 -13.64
CA SER A 86 13.70 1.42 -14.09
C SER A 86 14.78 1.85 -13.09
N GLY A 87 14.88 1.22 -11.92
CA GLY A 87 15.75 1.64 -10.83
C GLY A 87 15.17 2.81 -10.04
N TRP A 88 15.99 3.38 -9.16
CA TRP A 88 15.54 4.36 -8.15
C TRP A 88 15.38 5.79 -8.67
N THR A 89 16.02 6.12 -9.79
CA THR A 89 16.19 7.51 -10.25
C THR A 89 15.86 7.74 -11.72
N LYS A 90 15.49 6.71 -12.49
CA LYS A 90 15.25 6.87 -13.95
C LYS A 90 13.84 7.28 -14.32
N ASP A 91 12.88 7.17 -13.41
CA ASP A 91 11.52 7.67 -13.62
C ASP A 91 11.47 9.16 -13.24
N ASP A 92 11.04 10.02 -14.16
CA ASP A 92 10.78 11.42 -13.86
C ASP A 92 9.74 11.55 -12.74
N GLY A 93 10.10 12.30 -11.69
CA GLY A 93 9.22 12.59 -10.55
C GLY A 93 9.16 11.47 -9.49
N VAL A 94 10.15 10.57 -9.44
CA VAL A 94 10.31 9.63 -8.32
C VAL A 94 11.08 10.27 -7.16
N SER A 95 10.59 10.02 -5.94
CA SER A 95 11.28 10.39 -4.71
C SER A 95 11.41 9.18 -3.80
N ILE A 96 12.59 8.98 -3.20
CA ILE A 96 12.89 7.87 -2.30
C ILE A 96 13.01 8.39 -0.88
N HIS A 97 12.30 7.74 0.04
CA HIS A 97 12.24 8.14 1.44
C HIS A 97 12.68 6.99 2.34
N SER A 98 13.51 7.29 3.32
CA SER A 98 13.82 6.35 4.40
C SER A 98 12.65 6.27 5.38
N VAL A 99 12.50 5.12 6.02
CA VAL A 99 11.50 4.91 7.07
C VAL A 99 12.13 5.23 8.42
N ARG A 100 11.48 6.11 9.19
CA ARG A 100 11.86 6.48 10.57
C ARG A 100 11.36 5.43 11.56
N SER A 101 10.10 5.01 11.43
CA SER A 101 9.50 4.02 12.32
C SER A 101 8.44 3.18 11.58
N VAL A 102 8.24 1.96 12.08
CA VAL A 102 7.22 1.02 11.62
C VAL A 102 6.24 0.80 12.76
N ILE A 103 5.00 1.25 12.59
CA ILE A 103 3.94 1.13 13.58
C ILE A 103 2.99 0.03 13.10
N LYS A 104 3.20 -1.19 13.58
CA LYS A 104 2.33 -2.34 13.31
C LYS A 104 1.18 -2.35 14.32
N HIS A 105 -0.04 -2.62 13.88
CA HIS A 105 -1.19 -2.71 14.80
C HIS A 105 -0.90 -3.69 15.94
N GLU A 106 -1.20 -3.28 17.18
CA GLU A 106 -0.78 -3.96 18.41
C GLU A 106 -1.36 -5.37 18.50
N GLU A 107 -2.60 -5.52 18.02
CA GLU A 107 -3.30 -6.79 17.92
C GLU A 107 -3.14 -7.49 16.54
N TYR A 108 -2.11 -7.18 15.76
CA TYR A 108 -1.83 -7.93 14.53
C TYR A 108 -1.48 -9.39 14.86
N ASP A 109 -2.14 -10.33 14.18
CA ASP A 109 -1.85 -11.76 14.29
C ASP A 109 -1.45 -12.30 12.91
N HIS A 110 -0.21 -12.77 12.79
CA HIS A 110 0.36 -13.31 11.55
C HIS A 110 -0.40 -14.54 11.02
N ASN A 111 -0.82 -15.45 11.90
CA ASN A 111 -1.43 -16.73 11.51
C ASN A 111 -2.86 -16.50 11.00
N LEU A 112 -3.60 -15.62 11.67
CA LEU A 112 -4.97 -15.26 11.30
C LEU A 112 -5.02 -14.15 10.25
N VAL A 113 -3.91 -13.43 10.04
CA VAL A 113 -3.85 -12.17 9.30
C VAL A 113 -4.85 -11.17 9.90
N LYS A 114 -5.00 -11.18 11.23
CA LYS A 114 -5.91 -10.31 11.97
C LYS A 114 -5.31 -8.91 12.05
N ASN A 115 -6.14 -7.86 11.91
CA ASN A 115 -5.70 -6.48 12.05
C ASN A 115 -4.50 -6.14 11.14
N ASP A 116 -4.62 -6.54 9.88
CA ASP A 116 -3.56 -6.42 8.89
C ASP A 116 -3.40 -4.99 8.38
N ILE A 117 -2.86 -4.12 9.26
CA ILE A 117 -2.59 -2.71 9.01
C ILE A 117 -1.31 -2.28 9.74
N ALA A 118 -0.51 -1.45 9.08
CA ALA A 118 0.63 -0.78 9.65
C ALA A 118 0.82 0.61 9.05
N LEU A 119 1.51 1.48 9.78
CA LEU A 119 1.95 2.80 9.34
C LEU A 119 3.47 2.81 9.20
N LEU A 120 3.96 3.42 8.12
CA LEU A 120 5.36 3.80 7.99
C LEU A 120 5.47 5.30 8.20
N GLN A 121 6.20 5.73 9.22
CA GLN A 121 6.60 7.13 9.40
C GLN A 121 7.85 7.36 8.56
N LEU A 122 7.82 8.35 7.66
CA LEU A 122 8.99 8.69 6.86
C LEU A 122 9.96 9.58 7.64
N THR A 123 11.25 9.55 7.30
CA THR A 123 12.25 10.42 7.95
C THR A 123 12.14 11.89 7.58
N ARG A 124 11.44 12.20 6.48
CA ARG A 124 11.25 13.56 5.96
C ARG A 124 9.85 13.68 5.38
N SER A 125 9.33 14.90 5.36
CA SER A 125 8.07 15.22 4.69
C SER A 125 8.18 14.98 3.18
N VAL A 126 7.04 14.68 2.56
CA VAL A 126 6.95 14.45 1.11
C VAL A 126 6.30 15.66 0.46
N GLU A 127 7.01 16.27 -0.48
CA GLU A 127 6.45 17.31 -1.31
C GLU A 127 5.41 16.72 -2.28
N THR A 128 4.24 17.36 -2.34
CA THR A 128 3.23 17.01 -3.34
C THR A 128 3.70 17.50 -4.71
N THR A 129 3.69 16.60 -5.69
CA THR A 129 4.08 16.85 -7.07
C THR A 129 2.99 16.41 -8.03
N ILE A 130 3.22 16.52 -9.33
CA ILE A 130 2.30 15.99 -10.34
C ILE A 130 2.24 14.45 -10.34
N THR A 131 3.25 13.78 -9.80
CA THR A 131 3.39 12.31 -9.75
C THR A 131 3.15 11.75 -8.35
N VAL A 132 3.16 12.60 -7.32
CA VAL A 132 3.03 12.22 -5.90
C VAL A 132 1.98 13.11 -5.25
N SER A 133 0.86 12.52 -4.85
CA SER A 133 -0.20 13.21 -4.09
C SER A 133 -0.72 12.29 -2.99
N PRO A 134 -0.97 12.80 -1.77
CA PRO A 134 -1.58 12.00 -0.72
C PRO A 134 -3.01 11.61 -1.11
N LEU A 135 -3.44 10.44 -0.61
CA LEU A 135 -4.85 10.04 -0.61
C LEU A 135 -5.51 10.55 0.66
N CYS A 136 -6.77 10.98 0.56
CA CYS A 136 -7.55 11.31 1.74
C CYS A 136 -7.92 10.02 2.50
N LEU A 137 -7.96 10.08 3.83
CA LEU A 137 -8.59 9.03 4.62
C LEU A 137 -10.10 9.05 4.39
N TRP A 138 -10.71 7.86 4.35
CA TRP A 138 -12.17 7.75 4.26
C TRP A 138 -12.83 8.51 5.42
N TYR A 139 -13.71 9.44 5.09
CA TYR A 139 -14.31 10.38 6.05
C TYR A 139 -15.71 9.96 6.52
N LYS A 140 -16.40 9.10 5.76
CA LYS A 140 -17.74 8.59 6.10
C LYS A 140 -17.64 7.42 7.07
N SER A 141 -18.81 6.95 7.52
CA SER A 141 -18.90 5.72 8.30
C SER A 141 -18.33 4.51 7.54
N SER A 142 -17.93 3.49 8.28
CA SER A 142 -17.53 2.18 7.74
C SER A 142 -18.71 1.33 7.24
N ASN A 143 -19.95 1.83 7.33
CA ASN A 143 -21.13 1.11 6.85
C ASN A 143 -21.04 0.85 5.33
N PHE A 144 -21.06 -0.42 4.94
CA PHE A 144 -20.99 -0.85 3.55
C PHE A 144 -22.23 -0.56 2.73
N GLU A 145 -23.37 -0.26 3.35
CA GLU A 145 -24.57 0.19 2.62
C GLU A 145 -24.30 1.46 1.80
N LEU A 146 -23.35 2.30 2.25
CA LEU A 146 -22.89 3.50 1.53
C LEU A 146 -22.03 3.18 0.30
N LEU A 147 -21.59 1.94 0.14
CA LEU A 147 -20.72 1.47 -0.94
C LEU A 147 -21.42 0.50 -1.90
N ASN A 148 -22.74 0.35 -1.77
CA ASN A 148 -23.51 -0.47 -2.70
C ASN A 148 -23.31 0.04 -4.13
N ASN A 149 -22.88 -0.85 -5.02
CA ASN A 149 -22.58 -0.55 -6.42
C ASN A 149 -21.45 0.48 -6.64
N VAL A 150 -20.59 0.69 -5.63
CA VAL A 150 -19.38 1.50 -5.78
C VAL A 150 -18.24 0.63 -6.28
N ASN A 151 -17.54 1.11 -7.31
CA ASN A 151 -16.28 0.51 -7.74
C ASN A 151 -15.11 1.24 -7.06
N GLY A 152 -14.12 0.47 -6.64
CA GLY A 152 -12.81 0.99 -6.25
C GLY A 152 -11.78 0.73 -7.32
N THR A 153 -10.76 1.57 -7.37
CA THR A 153 -9.58 1.38 -8.22
C THR A 153 -8.39 0.96 -7.36
N ILE A 154 -7.66 -0.06 -7.80
CA ILE A 154 -6.30 -0.34 -7.31
C ILE A 154 -5.26 -0.01 -8.40
N ALA A 155 -4.04 0.26 -7.96
CA ALA A 155 -2.89 0.35 -8.85
C ALA A 155 -1.68 -0.36 -8.23
N GLY A 156 -0.94 -1.11 -9.03
CA GLY A 156 0.19 -1.90 -8.56
C GLY A 156 0.95 -2.62 -9.69
N TRP A 157 1.98 -3.35 -9.30
CA TRP A 157 2.88 -4.10 -10.19
C TRP A 157 2.81 -5.60 -9.93
N GLY A 158 1.73 -6.09 -9.32
CA GLY A 158 1.54 -7.49 -9.03
C GLY A 158 1.58 -8.37 -10.28
N LEU A 159 1.61 -9.69 -10.04
CA LEU A 159 1.74 -10.66 -11.12
C LEU A 159 0.61 -10.54 -12.15
N ILE A 160 0.99 -10.59 -13.43
CA ILE A 160 0.07 -10.68 -14.56
C ILE A 160 -0.05 -12.14 -15.05
N GLN A 161 -0.75 -12.35 -16.17
CA GLN A 161 -1.15 -13.69 -16.63
C GLN A 161 0.01 -14.69 -16.86
N ASP A 162 1.22 -14.19 -17.10
CA ASP A 162 2.44 -14.99 -17.30
C ASP A 162 3.21 -15.28 -16.00
N TYR A 163 2.66 -14.89 -14.85
CA TYR A 163 3.28 -15.01 -13.52
C TYR A 163 4.57 -14.20 -13.36
N ASN A 164 4.76 -13.16 -14.18
CA ASN A 164 5.77 -12.13 -13.95
C ASN A 164 5.13 -10.88 -13.33
N LEU A 165 5.92 -10.14 -12.54
CA LEU A 165 5.50 -8.81 -12.10
C LEU A 165 5.35 -7.91 -13.32
N ALA A 166 4.29 -7.10 -13.34
CA ALA A 166 4.16 -6.09 -14.37
C ALA A 166 5.29 -5.07 -14.25
N ASP A 167 5.96 -4.76 -15.37
CA ASP A 167 6.98 -3.71 -15.37
C ASP A 167 6.34 -2.31 -15.32
N GLN A 168 5.29 -2.08 -16.11
CA GLN A 168 4.53 -0.84 -16.05
C GLN A 168 3.41 -0.93 -15.01
N LEU A 169 3.17 0.16 -14.28
CA LEU A 169 2.08 0.26 -13.30
C LEU A 169 0.73 -0.09 -13.93
N GLN A 170 0.07 -1.09 -13.36
CA GLN A 170 -1.25 -1.53 -13.79
C GLN A 170 -2.34 -0.87 -12.95
N ARG A 171 -3.52 -0.71 -13.55
CA ARG A 171 -4.73 -0.22 -12.88
C ARG A 171 -5.84 -1.23 -13.06
N LEU A 172 -6.59 -1.47 -11.99
CA LEU A 172 -7.74 -2.37 -12.02
C LEU A 172 -8.90 -1.78 -11.23
N ASP A 173 -10.05 -1.65 -11.89
CA ASP A 173 -11.30 -1.26 -11.25
C ASP A 173 -12.05 -2.52 -10.81
N LEU A 174 -12.56 -2.50 -9.58
CA LEU A 174 -13.16 -3.64 -8.90
C LEU A 174 -14.47 -3.21 -8.23
N PRO A 175 -15.56 -3.99 -8.35
CA PRO A 175 -16.75 -3.76 -7.55
C PRO A 175 -16.42 -4.06 -6.08
N ILE A 176 -16.81 -3.15 -5.19
CA ILE A 176 -16.75 -3.39 -3.75
C ILE A 176 -17.94 -4.26 -3.37
N LEU A 177 -17.67 -5.37 -2.68
CA LEU A 177 -18.69 -6.27 -2.15
C LEU A 177 -18.81 -6.04 -0.66
N ASN A 178 -20.04 -6.07 -0.16
CA ASN A 178 -20.25 -6.03 1.28
C ASN A 178 -19.71 -7.33 1.93
N PRO A 179 -19.35 -7.32 3.22
CA PRO A 179 -18.76 -8.48 3.87
C PRO A 179 -19.61 -9.75 3.82
N ASP A 180 -20.94 -9.63 3.78
CA ASP A 180 -21.83 -10.79 3.74
C ASP A 180 -21.92 -11.41 2.35
N GLN A 181 -21.88 -10.61 1.28
CA GLN A 181 -21.74 -11.08 -0.10
C GLN A 181 -20.45 -11.88 -0.27
N CYS A 182 -19.34 -11.42 0.31
CA CYS A 182 -18.07 -12.14 0.25
C CYS A 182 -18.17 -13.55 0.86
N LYS A 183 -18.86 -13.68 2.00
CA LYS A 183 -19.03 -14.96 2.70
C LYS A 183 -19.91 -15.96 1.94
N LEU A 184 -20.70 -15.47 0.97
CA LEU A 184 -21.58 -16.27 0.12
C LEU A 184 -20.95 -16.64 -1.23
N ILE A 185 -19.67 -16.33 -1.46
CA ILE A 185 -18.97 -16.71 -2.69
C ILE A 185 -18.80 -18.24 -2.73
N GLU A 186 -19.43 -18.85 -3.73
CA GLU A 186 -19.47 -20.30 -3.92
C GLU A 186 -18.07 -20.92 -3.98
N GLY A 187 -17.87 -21.98 -3.21
CA GLY A 187 -16.60 -22.74 -3.16
C GLY A 187 -15.48 -22.05 -2.37
N LYS A 188 -15.74 -20.87 -1.78
CA LYS A 188 -14.80 -20.12 -0.94
C LYS A 188 -15.45 -19.54 0.33
N GLU A 189 -16.64 -19.99 0.70
CA GLU A 189 -17.41 -19.53 1.85
C GLU A 189 -16.61 -19.61 3.14
N THR A 190 -15.96 -20.76 3.40
CA THR A 190 -15.11 -20.97 4.58
C THR A 190 -13.91 -20.01 4.58
N PHE A 191 -13.32 -19.76 3.42
CA PHE A 191 -12.16 -18.85 3.31
C PHE A 191 -12.57 -17.43 3.69
N TYR A 192 -13.59 -16.87 3.04
CA TYR A 192 -14.06 -15.51 3.32
C TYR A 192 -14.61 -15.39 4.75
N SER A 193 -15.44 -16.34 5.20
CA SER A 193 -16.00 -16.33 6.55
C SER A 193 -14.93 -16.35 7.64
N THR A 194 -13.90 -17.19 7.48
CA THR A 194 -12.80 -17.26 8.44
C THR A 194 -12.00 -15.97 8.46
N LYS A 195 -11.59 -15.47 7.29
CA LYS A 195 -10.72 -14.30 7.18
C LYS A 195 -11.39 -13.01 7.60
N MET A 196 -12.68 -12.87 7.35
CA MET A 196 -13.45 -11.65 7.66
C MET A 196 -14.02 -11.65 9.09
N ARG A 197 -14.00 -12.78 9.79
CA ARG A 197 -14.42 -12.85 11.20
C ARG A 197 -13.38 -12.27 12.15
N ALA A 198 -12.09 -12.35 11.80
CA ALA A 198 -11.00 -12.00 12.71
C ALA A 198 -10.87 -10.48 12.94
N SER A 199 -11.13 -9.66 11.92
CA SER A 199 -10.96 -8.22 11.96
C SER A 199 -11.76 -7.51 10.85
N PRO A 200 -12.01 -6.18 10.96
CA PRO A 200 -12.69 -5.40 9.92
C PRO A 200 -12.04 -5.51 8.53
N LYS A 201 -12.70 -6.25 7.65
CA LYS A 201 -12.26 -6.54 6.27
C LYS A 201 -13.46 -6.58 5.34
N PHE A 202 -13.21 -6.34 4.06
CA PHE A 202 -14.19 -6.53 2.98
C PHE A 202 -13.52 -7.20 1.78
N CYS A 203 -14.29 -7.57 0.75
CA CYS A 203 -13.70 -8.03 -0.50
C CYS A 203 -14.12 -7.14 -1.66
N ALA A 204 -13.25 -7.07 -2.68
CA ALA A 204 -13.56 -6.37 -3.92
C ALA A 204 -13.03 -7.18 -5.09
N GLY A 205 -13.82 -7.22 -6.15
CA GLY A 205 -13.43 -7.85 -7.40
C GLY A 205 -14.50 -8.71 -8.03
N TYR A 206 -14.12 -9.26 -9.18
CA TYR A 206 -15.01 -10.05 -9.99
C TYR A 206 -14.86 -11.54 -9.68
N ILE A 207 -15.93 -12.29 -9.93
CA ILE A 207 -15.92 -13.75 -9.91
C ILE A 207 -15.76 -14.25 -11.35
N ASN A 208 -14.84 -15.19 -11.58
CA ASN A 208 -14.60 -15.86 -12.87
C ASN A 208 -14.33 -14.88 -14.04
N ARG A 209 -13.53 -13.84 -13.79
CA ARG A 209 -13.11 -12.87 -14.83
C ARG A 209 -11.61 -12.81 -15.04
N ASN A 210 -10.82 -13.65 -14.34
CA ASN A 210 -9.36 -13.59 -14.36
C ASN A 210 -8.82 -12.16 -14.10
N LYS A 211 -9.40 -11.48 -13.10
CA LYS A 211 -9.10 -10.08 -12.74
C LYS A 211 -9.20 -9.90 -11.22
N SER A 212 -8.05 -9.86 -10.57
CA SER A 212 -7.90 -9.62 -9.13
C SER A 212 -6.49 -9.09 -8.87
N PRO A 213 -6.23 -8.31 -7.80
CA PRO A 213 -4.85 -8.11 -7.36
C PRO A 213 -4.16 -9.44 -7.12
N CYS A 214 -2.84 -9.45 -7.30
CA CYS A 214 -2.04 -10.66 -7.17
C CYS A 214 -0.81 -10.45 -6.27
N ASN A 215 0.02 -11.48 -6.16
CA ASN A 215 1.30 -11.40 -5.48
C ASN A 215 2.06 -10.15 -5.97
N GLY A 216 2.50 -9.30 -5.04
CA GLY A 216 3.14 -8.02 -5.33
C GLY A 216 2.25 -6.79 -5.16
N ASP A 217 0.91 -6.94 -5.17
CA ASP A 217 -0.04 -5.85 -4.91
C ASP A 217 -0.39 -5.68 -3.42
N SER A 218 0.09 -6.56 -2.54
CA SER A 218 -0.09 -6.45 -1.09
C SER A 218 0.29 -5.05 -0.57
N GLY A 219 -0.57 -4.47 0.26
CA GLY A 219 -0.37 -3.10 0.77
C GLY A 219 -0.81 -1.98 -0.19
N ALA A 220 -1.21 -2.29 -1.43
CA ALA A 220 -1.77 -1.30 -2.34
C ALA A 220 -3.14 -0.80 -1.85
N ALA A 221 -3.42 0.49 -2.04
CA ALA A 221 -4.70 1.07 -1.65
C ALA A 221 -5.78 0.79 -2.70
N LEU A 222 -6.97 0.45 -2.24
CA LEU A 222 -8.21 0.54 -3.00
C LEU A 222 -8.80 1.93 -2.80
N VAL A 223 -8.85 2.68 -3.89
CA VAL A 223 -9.21 4.09 -3.94
C VAL A 223 -10.63 4.24 -4.46
N VAL A 224 -11.43 5.05 -3.78
CA VAL A 224 -12.76 5.48 -4.25
C VAL A 224 -12.69 6.97 -4.56
N GLU A 225 -13.19 7.36 -5.73
CA GLU A 225 -13.32 8.77 -6.12
C GLU A 225 -14.70 9.30 -5.75
N GLU A 226 -14.75 10.38 -4.98
CA GLU A 226 -15.98 11.14 -4.74
C GLU A 226 -15.74 12.62 -5.04
N ASN A 227 -16.54 13.20 -5.94
CA ASN A 227 -16.46 14.62 -6.29
C ASN A 227 -15.04 15.10 -6.68
N GLY A 228 -14.26 14.25 -7.34
CA GLY A 228 -12.88 14.55 -7.75
C GLY A 228 -11.83 14.41 -6.65
N VAL A 229 -12.19 13.87 -5.49
CA VAL A 229 -11.29 13.58 -4.36
C VAL A 229 -11.11 12.07 -4.20
N PHE A 230 -9.87 11.64 -3.96
CA PHE A 230 -9.47 10.24 -3.89
C PHE A 230 -9.31 9.80 -2.45
N TYR A 231 -10.14 8.84 -2.04
CA TYR A 231 -10.17 8.31 -0.68
C TYR A 231 -9.64 6.87 -0.63
N ALA A 232 -8.74 6.59 0.30
CA ALA A 232 -8.32 5.22 0.59
C ALA A 232 -9.44 4.51 1.37
N ARG A 233 -10.13 3.55 0.72
CA ARG A 233 -11.21 2.76 1.33
C ARG A 233 -10.73 1.41 1.85
N GLY A 234 -9.77 0.80 1.17
CA GLY A 234 -9.20 -0.48 1.54
C GLY A 234 -7.70 -0.59 1.28
N ILE A 235 -7.07 -1.61 1.83
CA ILE A 235 -5.68 -1.97 1.55
C ILE A 235 -5.64 -3.46 1.19
N VAL A 236 -5.03 -3.83 0.06
CA VAL A 236 -4.92 -5.24 -0.38
C VAL A 236 -4.24 -6.07 0.70
N SER A 237 -4.97 -7.06 1.24
CA SER A 237 -4.53 -7.89 2.37
C SER A 237 -4.30 -9.34 1.94
N GLU A 238 -5.34 -10.01 1.45
CA GLU A 238 -5.26 -11.44 1.13
C GLU A 238 -5.97 -11.77 -0.17
N THR A 239 -5.50 -12.79 -0.87
CA THR A 239 -6.17 -13.36 -2.05
C THR A 239 -6.45 -14.83 -1.83
N VAL A 240 -7.51 -15.36 -2.45
CA VAL A 240 -7.64 -16.81 -2.61
C VAL A 240 -6.40 -17.31 -3.35
N ALA A 241 -5.82 -18.42 -2.92
CA ALA A 241 -4.65 -18.99 -3.56
C ALA A 241 -5.00 -20.16 -4.49
N LYS A 242 -4.21 -20.32 -5.56
CA LYS A 242 -4.11 -21.53 -6.38
C LYS A 242 -2.68 -22.08 -6.29
N ASN A 243 -2.57 -23.39 -6.17
CA ASN A 243 -1.29 -24.07 -6.26
C ASN A 243 -1.01 -24.37 -7.73
N ILE A 244 0.19 -24.03 -8.19
CA ILE A 244 0.72 -24.36 -9.50
C ILE A 244 2.07 -25.04 -9.24
N ASP A 245 2.55 -25.89 -10.15
CA ASP A 245 3.73 -26.74 -9.95
C ASP A 245 4.96 -26.02 -9.35
N ASN A 246 5.09 -24.70 -9.57
CA ASN A 246 6.21 -23.88 -9.10
C ASN A 246 5.86 -22.91 -7.95
N GLY A 247 4.71 -23.04 -7.29
CA GLY A 247 4.40 -22.24 -6.12
C GLY A 247 2.92 -21.97 -5.87
N LYS A 248 2.68 -21.07 -4.90
CA LYS A 248 1.35 -20.63 -4.48
C LYS A 248 1.11 -19.21 -4.99
N PHE A 249 0.16 -19.08 -5.90
CA PHE A 249 -0.17 -17.83 -6.57
C PHE A 249 -1.59 -17.39 -6.22
N CYS A 250 -1.90 -16.11 -6.41
CA CYS A 250 -3.29 -15.64 -6.32
C CYS A 250 -4.18 -16.39 -7.32
N ASN A 251 -5.42 -16.66 -6.96
CA ASN A 251 -6.47 -17.11 -7.86
C ASN A 251 -7.29 -15.89 -8.28
N THR A 252 -7.06 -15.44 -9.50
CA THR A 252 -7.64 -14.23 -10.11
C THR A 252 -9.12 -14.36 -10.48
N ASP A 253 -9.71 -15.54 -10.29
CA ASP A 253 -11.15 -15.75 -10.47
C ASP A 253 -11.97 -15.40 -9.22
N TYR A 254 -11.31 -15.05 -8.11
CA TYR A 254 -11.98 -14.71 -6.86
C TYR A 254 -11.62 -13.28 -6.40
N PRO A 255 -12.59 -12.56 -5.80
CA PRO A 255 -12.35 -11.27 -5.16
C PRO A 255 -11.23 -11.32 -4.11
N ALA A 256 -10.40 -10.28 -4.08
CA ALA A 256 -9.40 -10.11 -3.04
C ALA A 256 -10.01 -9.53 -1.77
N ILE A 257 -9.39 -9.82 -0.63
CA ILE A 257 -9.75 -9.29 0.69
C ILE A 257 -8.92 -8.04 0.97
N PHE A 258 -9.59 -7.00 1.44
CA PHE A 258 -9.01 -5.71 1.79
C PHE A 258 -9.22 -5.43 3.28
N THR A 259 -8.19 -4.89 3.93
CA THR A 259 -8.33 -4.28 5.26
C THR A 259 -9.18 -3.02 5.16
N ASP A 260 -10.18 -2.87 6.02
CA ASP A 260 -11.12 -1.75 6.00
C ASP A 260 -10.51 -0.48 6.62
N VAL A 261 -10.01 0.45 5.80
CA VAL A 261 -9.41 1.71 6.27
C VAL A 261 -10.38 2.56 7.09
N ALA A 262 -11.68 2.55 6.74
CA ALA A 262 -12.69 3.31 7.46
C ALA A 262 -12.87 2.81 8.90
N ALA A 263 -12.81 1.49 9.10
CA ALA A 263 -12.88 0.87 10.43
C ALA A 263 -11.64 1.15 11.29
N TYR A 264 -10.46 1.27 10.67
CA TYR A 264 -9.21 1.62 11.36
C TYR A 264 -8.92 3.12 11.45
N ARG A 265 -9.83 3.99 10.97
CA ARG A 265 -9.61 5.45 10.91
C ARG A 265 -9.15 6.01 12.25
N ARG A 266 -9.78 5.61 13.36
CA ARG A 266 -9.41 6.06 14.70
C ARG A 266 -8.00 5.61 15.08
N TRP A 267 -7.68 4.34 14.87
CA TRP A 267 -6.35 3.79 15.14
C TRP A 267 -5.28 4.53 14.32
N ILE A 268 -5.54 4.85 13.05
CA ILE A 268 -4.62 5.65 12.22
C ILE A 268 -4.41 7.04 12.83
N ILE A 269 -5.48 7.75 13.19
CA ILE A 269 -5.39 9.10 13.77
C ILE A 269 -4.67 9.08 15.13
N ASP A 270 -4.92 8.08 15.97
CA ASP A 270 -4.29 7.98 17.30
C ASP A 270 -2.77 7.76 17.19
N HIS A 271 -2.28 7.19 16.08
CA HIS A 271 -0.87 6.91 15.80
C HIS A 271 -0.21 7.87 14.81
N THR A 272 -0.93 8.91 14.37
CA THR A 272 -0.40 9.97 13.51
C THR A 272 -0.47 11.31 14.25
N ASP A 273 0.49 12.20 13.98
CA ASP A 273 0.62 13.45 14.74
C ASP A 273 -0.55 14.44 14.55
N ASP A 274 -0.60 15.41 15.46
CA ASP A 274 -1.78 16.18 15.88
C ASP A 274 -2.56 16.95 14.79
N GLU A 275 -2.03 17.23 13.58
CA GLU A 275 -2.82 17.96 12.56
C GLU A 275 -4.02 17.15 12.01
N LEU A 276 -3.94 15.82 12.00
CA LEU A 276 -5.10 14.97 11.69
C LEU A 276 -6.11 14.88 12.85
N LYS A 277 -5.68 15.17 14.09
CA LYS A 277 -6.54 15.22 15.27
C LYS A 277 -7.32 16.54 15.37
N TYR A 278 -6.72 17.66 14.95
CA TYR A 278 -7.34 19.00 15.06
C TYR A 278 -8.10 19.47 13.81
N SER A 279 -7.94 18.80 12.67
CA SER A 279 -8.76 19.06 11.47
C SER A 279 -10.19 18.54 11.56
N TYR A 280 -10.57 17.88 12.67
CA TYR A 280 -11.87 17.22 12.84
C TYR A 280 -12.39 17.34 14.29
N VAL A 281 -12.93 18.51 14.61
CA VAL A 281 -14.05 18.61 15.55
C VAL A 281 -15.31 18.78 14.69
N PRO A 282 -16.36 17.95 14.85
CA PRO A 282 -17.60 18.08 14.08
C PRO A 282 -18.28 19.43 14.29
#